data_AF-A0A1R4I2K0-F1
#
_entry.id   AF-A0A1R4I2K0-F1
#
_cell.length_a   1.000
_cell.length_b   1.000
_cell.length_c   1.000
_cell.angle_alpha   90.00
_cell.angle_beta   90.00
_cell.angle_gamma   90.00
#
_symmetry.space_group_name_H-M   'P 1'
#
loop_
_entity.id
_entity.type
_entity.pdbx_description
1 polymer ?
#
loop_
_entity_poly.entity_id
_entity_poly.type
_entity_poly.pdbx_seq_one_letter_code
_entity_poly.pdbx_strand_id
1 'polypeptide(L)' 'MIGQLMPNSSESAILTIKEVAEYLKVTERTIYRLAAAKKIPGFKVGGMWRFRQADIDDWITAQAEKPDAT' A
#
# COMPACT_ATOMS: atom_id res chain seq x y z
N MET A 1 19.07 -21.65 -16.52
CA MET A 1 18.37 -20.56 -15.81
C MET A 1 17.14 -21.15 -15.18
N ILE A 2 17.18 -21.41 -13.87
CA ILE A 2 16.01 -21.87 -13.12
C ILE A 2 15.14 -20.66 -12.84
N GLY A 3 13.89 -20.69 -13.32
CA GLY A 3 12.90 -19.68 -12.99
C GLY A 3 12.71 -19.66 -11.49
N GLN A 4 13.08 -18.54 -10.86
CA GLN A 4 12.78 -18.26 -9.47
C GLN A 4 11.26 -18.25 -9.34
N LEU A 5 10.71 -19.35 -8.79
CA LEU A 5 9.40 -19.36 -8.15
C LEU A 5 9.39 -18.18 -7.16
N MET A 6 8.68 -17.12 -7.53
CA MET A 6 8.25 -16.12 -6.57
C MET A 6 7.34 -16.86 -5.60
N PRO A 7 7.64 -16.90 -4.30
CA PRO A 7 6.66 -17.40 -3.35
C PRO A 7 5.43 -16.47 -3.43
N ASN A 8 4.29 -17.00 -3.87
CA ASN A 8 2.98 -16.40 -3.63
C ASN A 8 2.74 -16.38 -2.12
N SER A 9 3.25 -15.35 -1.45
CA SER A 9 2.85 -14.96 -0.09
C SER A 9 1.79 -13.86 -0.15
N SER A 10 0.91 -13.93 -1.15
CA SER A 10 -0.10 -12.93 -1.46
C SER A 10 -1.37 -13.17 -0.65
N GLU A 11 -1.29 -13.10 0.69
CA GLU A 11 -2.46 -12.89 1.57
C GLU A 11 -2.13 -12.13 2.88
N SER A 12 -0.86 -11.85 3.22
CA SER A 12 -0.55 -11.24 4.55
C SER A 12 0.75 -10.42 4.61
N ALA A 13 1.31 -9.98 3.48
CA ALA A 13 2.49 -9.13 3.52
C ALA A 13 2.17 -7.77 4.16
N ILE A 14 2.91 -7.42 5.21
CA ILE A 14 2.84 -6.11 5.85
C ILE A 14 3.95 -5.24 5.29
N LEU A 15 3.56 -4.12 4.67
CA LEU A 15 4.43 -3.13 4.06
C LEU A 15 4.68 -1.96 5.01
N THR A 16 5.87 -1.37 4.89
CA THR A 16 6.28 -0.11 5.49
C THR A 16 5.88 1.08 4.59
N ILE A 17 6.00 2.31 5.10
CA ILE A 17 5.78 3.53 4.30
C ILE A 17 6.63 3.53 3.02
N LYS A 18 7.90 3.14 3.14
CA LYS A 18 8.85 3.13 2.03
C LYS A 18 8.41 2.14 0.95
N GLU A 19 8.07 0.92 1.34
CA GLU A 19 7.61 -0.10 0.40
C GLU A 19 6.29 0.30 -0.29
N VAL A 20 5.33 0.88 0.44
CA VAL A 20 4.10 1.40 -0.16
C VAL A 20 4.39 2.56 -1.12
N ALA A 21 5.35 3.42 -0.79
CA ALA A 21 5.75 4.53 -1.67
C ALA A 21 6.38 4.00 -2.97
N GLU A 22 7.26 3.01 -2.87
CA GLU A 22 7.87 2.34 -4.02
C GLU A 22 6.84 1.55 -4.86
N TYR A 23 5.85 0.96 -4.19
CA TYR A 23 4.76 0.20 -4.82
C TYR A 23 3.84 1.12 -5.62
N LEU A 24 3.37 2.21 -5.01
CA LEU A 24 2.49 3.20 -5.65
C LEU A 24 3.24 4.23 -6.53
N LYS A 25 4.57 4.14 -6.62
CA LYS A 25 5.43 5.07 -7.36
C LYS A 25 5.27 6.55 -6.93
N VAL A 26 5.15 6.77 -5.62
CA VAL A 26 5.06 8.12 -5.02
C VAL A 26 6.14 8.32 -3.96
N THR A 27 6.22 9.54 -3.41
CA THR A 27 7.15 9.82 -2.31
C THR A 27 6.63 9.31 -0.97
N GLU A 28 7.54 8.94 -0.05
CA GLU A 28 7.19 8.58 1.34
C GLU A 28 6.40 9.68 2.05
N ARG A 29 6.70 10.96 1.76
CA ARG A 29 5.95 12.12 2.26
C ARG A 29 4.49 12.08 1.86
N THR A 30 4.19 11.67 0.62
CA THR A 30 2.83 11.50 0.12
C THR A 30 2.11 10.41 0.91
N ILE A 31 2.74 9.23 1.06
CA ILE A 31 2.16 8.11 1.82
C ILE A 31 1.91 8.51 3.28
N TYR A 32 2.88 9.18 3.92
CA TYR A 32 2.71 9.66 5.29
C TYR A 32 1.52 10.61 5.42
N ARG A 33 1.36 11.56 4.48
CA ARG A 33 0.21 12.48 4.48
C ARG A 33 -1.11 11.74 4.27
N LEU A 34 -1.16 10.77 3.36
CA LEU A 34 -2.36 9.97 3.11
C LEU A 34 -2.73 9.13 4.34
N ALA A 35 -1.75 8.50 4.99
CA ALA A 35 -1.95 7.70 6.19
C ALA A 35 -2.42 8.55 7.36
N ALA A 36 -1.77 9.70 7.58
CA ALA A 36 -2.18 10.68 8.61
C ALA A 36 -3.60 11.22 8.36
N ALA A 37 -3.98 11.43 7.09
CA ALA A 37 -5.33 11.85 6.69
C ALA A 37 -6.34 10.68 6.62
N LYS A 38 -5.94 9.45 6.97
CA LYS A 38 -6.76 8.23 6.85
C LYS A 38 -7.35 8.00 5.45
N LYS A 39 -6.65 8.45 4.41
CA LYS A 39 -7.05 8.31 3.00
C LYS A 39 -6.57 7.02 2.35
N ILE A 40 -5.62 6.33 2.98
CA ILE A 40 -5.04 5.06 2.56
C ILE A 40 -5.17 4.07 3.74
N PRO A 41 -5.52 2.80 3.51
CA PRO A 41 -5.70 1.85 4.59
C PRO A 41 -4.35 1.44 5.19
N GLY A 42 -4.14 1.82 6.44
CA GLY A 42 -2.94 1.48 7.20
C GLY A 42 -3.20 1.64 8.69
N PHE A 43 -2.35 1.04 9.50
CA PHE A 43 -2.44 1.09 10.95
C PHE A 43 -1.08 1.44 11.57
N LYS A 44 -1.12 2.00 12.77
CA LYS A 44 0.07 2.43 13.51
C LYS A 44 0.36 1.42 14.62
N VAL A 45 1.58 0.88 14.64
CA VAL A 45 2.06 -0.05 15.67
C VAL A 45 3.46 0.38 16.13
N GLY A 46 3.64 0.56 17.43
CA GLY A 46 4.93 0.99 18.00
C GLY A 46 5.44 2.33 17.44
N GLY A 47 4.55 3.26 17.09
CA GLY A 47 4.93 4.55 16.51
C GLY A 47 5.13 4.54 14.98
N MET A 48 5.18 3.36 14.35
CA MET A 48 5.43 3.21 12.91
C MET A 48 4.15 2.85 12.17
N TRP A 49 4.03 3.32 10.92
CA TRP A 49 2.95 2.91 10.04
C TRP A 49 3.24 1.57 9.38
N ARG A 50 2.19 0.77 9.25
CA ARG A 50 2.16 -0.53 8.61
C ARG A 50 0.91 -0.63 7.73
N PHE A 51 1.05 -1.29 6.60
CA PHE A 51 0.01 -1.40 5.59
C PHE A 51 -0.09 -2.86 5.18
N ARG A 52 -1.29 -3.45 5.15
CA ARG A 52 -1.42 -4.78 4.55
C ARG A 52 -1.44 -4.60 3.05
N GLN A 53 -0.68 -5.43 2.33
CA GLN A 53 -0.66 -5.37 0.87
C GLN A 53 -2.06 -5.56 0.28
N ALA A 54 -2.83 -6.54 0.76
CA ALA A 54 -4.20 -6.78 0.32
C ALA A 54 -5.11 -5.55 0.48
N ASP A 55 -5.04 -4.86 1.63
CA ASP A 55 -5.83 -3.65 1.87
C ASP A 55 -5.45 -2.53 0.87
N ILE A 56 -4.16 -2.43 0.50
CA ILE A 56 -3.68 -1.45 -0.50
C ILE A 56 -4.19 -1.82 -1.90
N ASP A 57 -4.16 -3.09 -2.27
CA ASP A 57 -4.64 -3.58 -3.57
C ASP A 57 -6.14 -3.34 -3.74
N ASP A 58 -6.94 -3.62 -2.71
CA ASP A 58 -8.38 -3.33 -2.67
C ASP A 58 -8.63 -1.82 -2.76
N TRP A 59 -7.82 -1.01 -2.07
CA TRP A 59 -7.93 0.44 -2.12
C TRP A 59 -7.61 1.00 -3.51
N ILE A 60 -6.58 0.50 -4.20
CA ILE A 60 -6.27 0.89 -5.58
C ILE A 60 -7.47 0.61 -6.48
N THR A 61 -8.06 -0.57 -6.35
CA THR A 61 -9.24 -0.99 -7.14
C THR A 61 -10.42 -0.05 -6.89
N ALA A 62 -10.71 0.24 -5.61
CA ALA A 62 -11.78 1.18 -5.23
C ALA A 62 -11.52 2.63 -5.67
N GLN A 63 -10.26 3.06 -5.82
CA GLN A 63 -9.93 4.37 -6.41
C GLN A 63 -10.14 4.36 -7.94
N ALA A 64 -9.77 3.28 -8.63
CA ALA A 64 -9.96 3.15 -10.07
C ALA A 64 -11.44 3.14 -10.48
N GLU A 65 -12.32 2.59 -9.64
CA GLU A 65 -13.77 2.58 -9.85
C GLU A 65 -14.46 3.91 -9.51
N LYS A 66 -13.75 4.85 -8.88
CA LYS A 66 -14.20 6.24 -8.77
C LYS A 66 -13.58 7.01 -9.93
N PRO A 67 -14.22 7.04 -11.12
CA PRO A 67 -13.77 7.98 -12.13
C PRO A 67 -13.85 9.36 -11.48
N ASP A 68 -12.78 10.14 -11.63
CA ASP A 68 -12.77 11.57 -11.38
C ASP A 68 -13.95 12.19 -12.16
N ALA A 69 -15.11 12.26 -11.50
CA ALA A 69 -16.25 13.02 -11.95
C ALA A 69 -16.00 14.45 -11.50
N THR A 70 -15.21 15.18 -12.27
CA THR A 70 -15.15 16.65 -12.25
C THR A 70 -14.80 17.15 -13.65
#